data_AF-A0A6N7CYM9-F1
#
_entry.id   AF-A0A6N7CYM9-F1
#
_cell.length_a   1.000
_cell.length_b   1.000
_cell.length_c   1.000
_cell.angle_alpha   90.00
_cell.angle_beta   90.00
_cell.angle_gamma   90.00
#
_symmetry.space_group_name_H-M   'P 1'
#
loop_
_entity.id
_entity.type
_entity.pdbx_description
1 polymer ?
#
loop_
_entity_poly.entity_id
_entity_poly.type
_entity_poly.pdbx_seq_one_letter_code
_entity_poly.pdbx_strand_id
1 'polypeptide(L)'
;MFGKYKLRYIADPEGALGGAEHIDALARKGFKEENPKVASLLEKMSIPINELEAAMFDAQETSYEKAVDKYIADNPDRVKEWLSE
;
A
#
# COMPACT_ATOMS: atom_id res chain seq x y z
N MET A 1 14.40 -0.45 5.08
CA MET A 1 15.03 0.03 6.35
C MET A 1 14.17 -0.31 7.56
N PHE A 2 12.94 0.18 7.67
CA PHE A 2 12.02 -0.18 8.77
C PHE A 2 11.63 -1.67 8.78
N GLY A 3 11.44 -2.29 7.60
CA GLY A 3 11.24 -3.75 7.52
C GLY A 3 12.45 -4.61 7.95
N LYS A 4 13.66 -4.04 8.04
CA LYS A 4 14.89 -4.77 8.42
C LYS A 4 15.33 -4.50 9.87
N TYR A 5 15.10 -3.30 10.37
CA TYR A 5 15.62 -2.84 11.67
C TYR A 5 14.49 -2.30 12.55
N LYS A 6 14.60 -2.50 13.86
CA LYS A 6 13.66 -1.94 14.85
C LYS A 6 13.91 -0.44 15.05
N LEU A 7 13.38 0.36 14.14
CA LEU A 7 13.48 1.81 14.16
C LEU A 7 12.25 2.44 14.86
N ARG A 8 12.40 3.70 15.29
CA ARG A 8 11.30 4.50 15.86
C ARG A 8 11.35 5.91 15.28
N TYR A 9 10.18 6.53 15.15
CA TYR A 9 10.10 7.97 14.90
C TYR A 9 10.53 8.75 16.15
N ILE A 10 11.21 9.88 15.92
CA ILE A 10 11.55 10.85 16.97
C ILE A 10 10.44 11.90 17.04
N ALA A 11 10.26 12.51 18.22
CA ALA A 11 9.31 13.60 18.36
C ALA A 11 9.79 14.81 17.54
N ASP A 12 8.87 15.42 16.78
CA ASP A 12 9.10 16.64 16.02
C ASP A 12 8.35 17.81 16.69
N PRO A 13 8.95 18.47 17.70
CA PRO A 13 8.26 19.53 18.47
C PRO A 13 8.02 20.80 17.65
N GLU A 14 8.79 21.03 16.59
CA GLU A 14 8.64 22.20 15.71
C GLU A 14 7.73 21.92 14.51
N GLY A 15 7.36 20.65 14.28
CA GLY A 15 6.50 20.25 13.17
C GLY A 15 7.14 20.47 11.80
N ALA A 16 8.48 20.53 11.73
CA ALA A 16 9.21 20.84 10.51
C ALA A 16 9.07 19.74 9.44
N LEU A 17 8.75 18.50 9.84
CA LEU A 17 8.60 17.36 8.95
C LEU A 17 7.17 17.17 8.43
N GLY A 18 6.22 17.98 8.88
CA GLY A 18 4.81 17.78 8.59
C GLY A 18 4.14 16.73 9.50
N GLY A 19 2.86 16.47 9.22
CA GLY A 19 2.02 15.57 10.02
C GLY A 19 1.92 14.16 9.44
N ALA A 20 0.85 13.45 9.79
CA ALA A 20 0.54 12.17 9.17
C ALA A 20 0.21 12.36 7.68
N GLU A 21 0.96 11.67 6.82
CA GLU A 21 0.73 11.63 5.38
C GLU A 21 -0.10 10.40 5.01
N HIS A 22 -0.72 10.46 3.82
CA HIS A 22 -1.51 9.38 3.25
C HIS A 22 -1.14 9.19 1.78
N ILE A 23 -1.42 7.99 1.26
CA ILE A 23 -1.18 7.63 -0.15
C ILE A 23 -2.55 7.55 -0.82
N ASP A 24 -2.78 8.41 -1.81
CA ASP A 24 -4.01 8.42 -2.60
C ASP A 24 -3.80 7.85 -4.00
N ALA A 25 -4.80 7.11 -4.49
CA ALA A 25 -4.89 6.72 -5.89
C ALA A 25 -5.63 7.82 -6.67
N LEU A 26 -4.93 8.46 -7.62
CA LEU A 26 -5.51 9.49 -8.50
C LEU A 26 -5.72 8.93 -9.90
N ALA A 27 -6.90 9.16 -10.47
CA ALA A 27 -7.24 8.78 -11.84
C ALA A 27 -7.68 10.01 -12.65
N ARG A 28 -7.61 9.88 -13.99
CA ARG A 28 -8.11 10.94 -14.88
C ARG A 28 -9.62 11.11 -14.76
N LYS A 29 -10.11 12.30 -15.12
CA LYS A 29 -11.57 12.56 -15.23
C LYS A 29 -12.20 11.60 -16.25
N GLY A 30 -13.40 11.11 -15.95
CA GLY A 30 -14.11 10.13 -16.77
C GLY A 30 -13.68 8.66 -16.55
N PHE A 31 -12.63 8.40 -15.76
CA PHE A 31 -12.10 7.05 -15.61
C PHE A 31 -13.08 6.09 -14.94
N LYS A 32 -13.83 6.56 -13.93
CA LYS A 32 -14.79 5.75 -13.19
C LYS A 32 -15.97 5.34 -14.07
N GLU A 33 -16.42 6.24 -14.94
CA GLU A 33 -17.50 6.01 -15.88
C GLU A 33 -17.09 5.01 -16.98
N GLU A 34 -15.86 5.13 -17.48
CA GLU A 34 -15.34 4.25 -18.52
C GLU A 34 -14.91 2.87 -17.97
N ASN A 35 -14.37 2.81 -16.75
CA ASN A 35 -13.81 1.61 -16.15
C ASN A 35 -14.30 1.43 -14.69
N PRO A 36 -15.61 1.22 -14.46
CA PRO A 36 -16.18 1.19 -13.12
C PRO A 36 -15.62 0.07 -12.24
N LYS A 37 -15.30 -1.09 -12.83
CA LYS A 37 -14.71 -2.23 -12.10
C LYS A 37 -13.30 -1.91 -11.58
N VAL A 38 -12.47 -1.29 -12.42
CA VAL A 38 -11.10 -0.92 -12.04
C VAL A 38 -11.11 0.23 -11.03
N ALA A 39 -12.02 1.20 -11.22
CA ALA A 39 -12.20 2.28 -10.26
C ALA A 39 -12.63 1.74 -8.88
N SER A 40 -13.56 0.78 -8.82
CA SER A 40 -13.96 0.14 -7.54
C SER A 40 -12.77 -0.55 -6.86
N LEU A 41 -11.94 -1.26 -7.62
CA LEU A 41 -10.72 -1.86 -7.09
C LEU A 41 -9.77 -0.82 -6.51
N LEU A 42 -9.51 0.27 -7.24
CA LEU A 42 -8.61 1.33 -6.78
C LEU A 42 -9.17 2.07 -5.56
N GLU A 43 -10.49 2.23 -5.46
CA GLU A 43 -11.17 2.84 -4.31
C GLU A 43 -11.08 1.97 -3.04
N LYS A 44 -11.09 0.65 -3.20
CA LYS A 44 -11.01 -0.30 -2.08
C LYS A 44 -9.56 -0.66 -1.70
N MET A 45 -8.60 -0.38 -2.57
CA MET A 45 -7.21 -0.75 -2.36
C MET A 45 -6.58 0.10 -1.25
N SER A 46 -6.26 -0.57 -0.14
CA SER A 46 -5.55 0.01 1.00
C SER A 46 -4.63 -1.04 1.59
N ILE A 47 -3.38 -0.65 1.83
CA ILE A 47 -2.34 -1.51 2.43
C ILE A 47 -1.83 -0.83 3.70
N PRO A 48 -1.93 -1.48 4.87
CA PRO A 48 -1.34 -0.99 6.11
C PRO A 48 0.17 -0.80 5.98
N ILE A 49 0.69 0.28 6.55
CA ILE A 49 2.10 0.68 6.39
C ILE A 49 3.09 -0.41 6.83
N ASN A 50 2.82 -1.11 7.92
CA ASN A 50 3.68 -2.19 8.43
C ASN A 50 3.79 -3.36 7.45
N GLU A 51 2.73 -3.65 6.71
CA GLU A 51 2.74 -4.70 5.72
C GLU A 51 3.39 -4.25 4.41
N LEU A 52 3.17 -3.00 4.00
CA LEU A 52 3.87 -2.41 2.88
C LEU A 52 5.39 -2.41 3.12
N GLU A 53 5.84 -2.03 4.31
CA GLU A 53 7.25 -2.06 4.70
C GLU A 53 7.85 -3.47 4.66
N ALA A 54 7.09 -4.48 5.08
CA ALA A 54 7.51 -5.88 5.00
C ALA A 54 7.60 -6.36 3.54
N ALA A 55 6.60 -6.06 2.71
CA ALA A 55 6.60 -6.40 1.29
C ALA A 55 7.74 -5.70 0.52
N MET A 56 8.02 -4.43 0.83
CA MET A 56 9.16 -3.70 0.26
C MET A 56 10.50 -4.30 0.68
N PHE A 57 10.61 -4.80 1.91
CA PHE A 57 11.81 -5.51 2.36
C PHE A 57 11.98 -6.85 1.63
N ASP A 58 10.92 -7.65 1.51
CA ASP A 58 10.94 -8.89 0.74
C ASP A 58 11.32 -8.64 -0.73
N ALA A 59 10.81 -7.56 -1.33
CA ALA A 59 11.15 -7.16 -2.70
C ALA A 59 12.64 -6.80 -2.84
N GLN A 60 13.23 -6.18 -1.82
CA GLN A 60 14.65 -5.83 -1.79
C GLN A 60 15.56 -7.07 -1.74
N GLU A 61 15.13 -8.12 -1.05
CA GLU A 61 15.87 -9.39 -0.96
C GLU A 61 15.60 -10.32 -2.15
N THR A 62 14.48 -10.12 -2.86
CA THR A 62 14.05 -10.97 -3.98
C THR A 62 13.79 -10.17 -5.27
N SER A 63 12.54 -9.87 -5.59
CA SER A 63 12.10 -8.97 -6.66
C SER A 63 10.69 -8.45 -6.36
N TYR A 64 10.28 -7.35 -7.00
CA TYR A 64 8.93 -6.80 -6.82
C TYR A 64 7.83 -7.79 -7.18
N GLU A 65 7.97 -8.53 -8.29
CA GLU A 65 6.99 -9.55 -8.68
C GLU A 65 6.82 -10.63 -7.60
N LYS A 66 7.94 -11.18 -7.11
CA LYS A 66 7.90 -12.23 -6.06
C LYS A 66 7.30 -11.72 -4.76
N ALA A 67 7.60 -10.49 -4.38
CA ALA A 67 7.03 -9.87 -3.18
C ALA A 67 5.52 -9.64 -3.33
N VAL A 68 5.06 -9.22 -4.51
CA VAL A 68 3.62 -9.06 -4.80
C VAL A 68 2.91 -10.41 -4.78
N ASP A 69 3.46 -11.44 -5.44
CA ASP A 69 2.88 -12.79 -5.45
C ASP A 69 2.76 -13.34 -4.03
N LYS A 70 3.81 -13.17 -3.22
CA LYS A 70 3.81 -13.55 -1.81
C LYS A 70 2.77 -12.75 -1.02
N TYR A 71 2.71 -11.43 -1.21
CA TYR A 71 1.75 -10.58 -0.51
C TYR A 71 0.30 -11.01 -0.78
N ILE A 72 -0.02 -11.32 -2.04
CA ILE A 72 -1.33 -11.82 -2.46
C ILE A 72 -1.63 -13.18 -1.81
N ALA A 73 -0.65 -14.08 -1.77
CA ALA A 73 -0.80 -15.39 -1.14
C ALA A 73 -0.99 -15.32 0.38
N ASP A 74 -0.31 -14.39 1.05
CA ASP A 74 -0.36 -14.21 2.50
C ASP A 74 -1.60 -13.41 2.97
N ASN A 75 -2.21 -12.61 2.08
CA ASN A 75 -3.35 -11.73 2.39
C ASN A 75 -4.58 -11.98 1.48
N PRO A 76 -5.07 -13.23 1.35
CA PRO A 76 -6.10 -13.55 0.38
C PRO A 76 -7.43 -12.85 0.65
N ASP A 77 -7.77 -12.60 1.92
CA ASP A 77 -9.04 -11.96 2.27
C ASP A 77 -9.05 -10.47 1.96
N ARG A 78 -7.90 -9.80 2.09
CA ARG A 78 -7.77 -8.41 1.66
C ARG A 78 -7.83 -8.26 0.15
N VAL A 79 -7.17 -9.16 -0.58
CA VAL A 79 -7.24 -9.15 -2.05
C VAL A 79 -8.67 -9.39 -2.52
N LYS A 80 -9.43 -10.27 -1.85
CA LYS A 80 -10.87 -10.43 -2.11
C LYS A 80 -11.67 -9.17 -1.80
N GLU A 81 -11.34 -8.45 -0.73
CA GLU A 81 -12.00 -7.17 -0.41
C GLU A 81 -11.83 -6.15 -1.54
N TRP A 82 -10.61 -6.02 -2.08
CA TRP A 82 -10.35 -5.14 -3.23
C TRP A 82 -11.13 -5.55 -4.49
N LEU A 83 -11.36 -6.86 -4.65
CA LEU A 83 -12.10 -7.43 -5.78
C LEU A 83 -13.60 -7.57 -5.54
N SER A 84 -14.09 -7.19 -4.35
CA SER A 84 -15.52 -7.24 -4.04
C SER A 84 -16.29 -6.30 -4.96
N GLU A 85 -17.54 -6.63 -5.27
CA GLU A 85 -18.45 -5.75 -6.01
C GLU A 85 -19.06 -4.71 -5.08
#